data_AF-A0A3D3R5H5-F1
#
_entry.id   AF-A0A3D3R5H5-F1
#
_cell.length_a   1.000
_cell.length_b   1.000
_cell.length_c   1.000
_cell.angle_alpha   90.00
_cell.angle_beta   90.00
_cell.angle_gamma   90.00
#
_symmetry.space_group_name_H-M   'P 1'
#
loop_
_entity.id
_entity.type
_entity.pdbx_description
1 polymer ?
#
loop_
_entity_poly.entity_id
_entity_poly.type
_entity_poly.pdbx_seq_one_letter_code
_entity_poly.pdbx_strand_id
1 'polypeptide(L)'
;ENGGDGIHLEAATDSLVIGDAADSSLGNVIVDNGVDGIAVEDAGTLTIARNYIAENTVAGIDLDLLGYNNTTIANNDITRNGGDGIEFMNVLSGTFDLNIDGNIIDFNGGRGFDVLARPGLGGSASTINIDFNNNIVNENRLEGVYVVYTASLTQNQTDPSTTTLASDGSLFQDVYLRMDMDNNQIIDNGRDSGFGTTGLVVRVGTTRSFTGTGGSQYGGG
;
A
#
# COMPACT_ATOMS: atom_id res chain seq x y z
N GLU A 1 -25.35 -0.99 0.79
CA GLU A 1 -24.67 -0.22 -0.25
C GLU A 1 -24.93 1.27 -0.09
N ASN A 2 -24.00 1.97 0.56
CA ASN A 2 -23.79 3.38 0.25
C ASN A 2 -22.98 3.44 -1.08
N GLY A 3 -23.02 4.56 -1.78
CA GLY A 3 -22.33 4.69 -3.09
C GLY A 3 -20.86 5.11 -2.99
N GLY A 4 -20.28 5.14 -1.80
CA GLY A 4 -18.94 5.67 -1.52
C GLY A 4 -18.21 4.78 -0.52
N ASP A 5 -17.30 5.36 0.25
CA ASP A 5 -16.53 4.62 1.27
C ASP A 5 -17.35 4.37 2.54
N GLY A 6 -16.93 3.38 3.33
CA GLY A 6 -17.45 3.18 4.68
C GLY A 6 -17.02 4.31 5.62
N ILE A 7 -15.72 4.63 5.61
CA ILE A 7 -15.12 5.76 6.33
C ILE A 7 -14.16 6.48 5.38
N HIS A 8 -14.35 7.78 5.21
CA HIS A 8 -13.49 8.60 4.35
C HIS A 8 -12.82 9.70 5.17
N LEU A 9 -11.49 9.72 5.18
CA LEU A 9 -10.66 10.67 5.91
C LEU A 9 -9.92 11.60 4.93
N GLU A 10 -10.55 12.73 4.59
CA GLU A 10 -9.97 13.78 3.73
C GLU A 10 -9.22 14.88 4.51
N ALA A 11 -9.09 14.74 5.83
CA ALA A 11 -8.47 15.74 6.69
C ALA A 11 -7.45 15.09 7.63
N ALA A 12 -6.42 15.86 7.96
CA ALA A 12 -5.34 15.39 8.80
C ALA A 12 -5.81 14.78 10.12
N THR A 13 -5.26 13.63 10.47
CA THR A 13 -5.58 12.92 11.71
C THR A 13 -4.54 13.19 12.79
N ASP A 14 -4.99 13.28 14.03
CA ASP A 14 -4.13 13.30 15.22
C ASP A 14 -4.58 12.23 16.20
N SER A 15 -3.85 11.12 16.17
CA SER A 15 -4.04 9.99 17.07
C SER A 15 -5.45 9.40 16.98
N LEU A 16 -6.05 9.48 15.79
CA LEU A 16 -7.37 8.91 15.51
C LEU A 16 -7.30 7.39 15.60
N VAL A 17 -8.33 6.78 16.18
CA VAL A 17 -8.51 5.33 16.21
C VAL A 17 -9.80 4.96 15.51
N ILE A 18 -9.72 4.11 14.49
CA ILE A 18 -10.85 3.43 13.88
C ILE A 18 -10.87 1.99 14.39
N GLY A 19 -11.87 1.70 15.22
CA GLY A 19 -12.04 0.41 15.87
C GLY A 19 -11.62 0.50 17.33
N ASP A 20 -10.87 -0.48 17.81
CA ASP A 20 -10.43 -0.52 19.20
C ASP A 20 -8.92 -0.79 19.26
N ALA A 21 -8.19 0.00 20.05
CA ALA A 21 -6.75 -0.14 20.27
C ALA A 21 -6.39 -0.95 21.54
N ALA A 22 -7.32 -1.15 22.49
CA ALA A 22 -7.11 -1.90 23.74
C ALA A 22 -7.98 -3.17 23.99
N ASP A 23 -9.25 -3.24 23.58
CA ASP A 23 -10.18 -4.37 23.86
C ASP A 23 -10.29 -5.36 22.67
N SER A 24 -10.27 -6.66 22.96
CA SER A 24 -10.36 -7.77 22.00
C SER A 24 -11.77 -8.09 21.50
N SER A 25 -12.82 -7.41 22.01
CA SER A 25 -14.20 -7.88 21.85
C SER A 25 -15.06 -7.14 20.82
N LEU A 26 -14.69 -5.96 20.33
CA LEU A 26 -15.42 -5.24 19.26
C LEU A 26 -14.56 -4.18 18.55
N GLY A 27 -14.38 -4.29 17.23
CA GLY A 27 -14.13 -3.14 16.35
C GLY A 27 -15.33 -2.88 15.44
N ASN A 28 -15.16 -2.06 14.41
CA ASN A 28 -16.25 -1.75 13.49
C ASN A 28 -16.51 -2.91 12.50
N VAL A 29 -17.77 -3.01 12.06
CA VAL A 29 -18.16 -3.81 10.89
C VAL A 29 -18.35 -2.83 9.74
N ILE A 30 -17.45 -2.89 8.75
CA ILE A 30 -17.38 -1.97 7.62
C ILE A 30 -17.57 -2.78 6.33
N VAL A 31 -18.82 -2.90 5.89
CA VAL A 31 -19.18 -3.82 4.80
C VAL A 31 -20.13 -3.22 3.78
N ASP A 32 -20.14 -3.81 2.58
CA ASP A 32 -21.05 -3.48 1.48
C ASP A 32 -21.01 -2.00 1.06
N ASN A 33 -19.82 -1.40 1.03
CA ASN A 33 -19.63 -0.03 0.55
C ASN A 33 -19.31 0.00 -0.95
N GLY A 34 -19.74 1.07 -1.61
CA GLY A 34 -19.67 1.22 -3.07
C GLY A 34 -18.26 1.50 -3.61
N VAL A 35 -17.32 1.85 -2.73
CA VAL A 35 -15.91 2.06 -3.04
C VAL A 35 -15.08 1.32 -2.00
N ASP A 36 -14.40 2.00 -1.08
CA ASP A 36 -13.50 1.38 -0.11
C ASP A 36 -14.19 1.12 1.24
N GLY A 37 -13.62 0.23 2.03
CA GLY A 37 -13.99 0.15 3.45
C GLY A 37 -13.58 1.41 4.18
N ILE A 38 -12.29 1.73 4.12
CA ILE A 38 -11.68 2.92 4.71
C ILE A 38 -10.76 3.57 3.68
N ALA A 39 -11.02 4.83 3.34
CA ALA A 39 -10.15 5.66 2.49
C ALA A 39 -9.46 6.75 3.33
N VAL A 40 -8.14 6.90 3.18
CA VAL A 40 -7.31 7.88 3.90
C VAL A 40 -6.49 8.70 2.91
N GLU A 41 -6.74 10.02 2.85
CA GLU A 41 -6.19 10.89 1.81
C GLU A 41 -5.38 12.08 2.34
N ASP A 42 -5.09 12.16 3.65
CA ASP A 42 -4.33 13.27 4.24
C ASP A 42 -3.27 12.79 5.23
N ALA A 43 -2.43 13.71 5.70
CA ALA A 43 -1.33 13.48 6.64
C ALA A 43 -1.83 13.21 8.06
N GLY A 44 -1.13 12.38 8.83
CA GLY A 44 -1.45 12.27 10.26
C GLY A 44 -0.92 11.05 10.98
N THR A 45 -1.43 10.88 12.19
CA THR A 45 -1.26 9.67 12.99
C THR A 45 -2.60 8.94 13.10
N LEU A 46 -2.62 7.66 12.76
CA LEU A 46 -3.84 6.87 12.63
C LEU A 46 -3.62 5.44 13.14
N THR A 47 -4.61 4.90 13.82
CA THR A 47 -4.69 3.46 14.13
C THR A 47 -6.00 2.89 13.59
N ILE A 48 -5.91 1.90 12.71
CA ILE A 48 -7.05 1.10 12.23
C ILE A 48 -6.89 -0.28 12.85
N ALA A 49 -7.71 -0.64 13.82
CA ALA A 49 -7.52 -1.89 14.54
C ALA A 49 -8.80 -2.66 14.85
N ARG A 50 -8.72 -3.98 14.69
CA ARG A 50 -9.76 -4.96 15.07
C ARG A 50 -11.11 -4.76 14.40
N ASN A 51 -11.11 -4.21 13.19
CA ASN A 51 -12.29 -4.09 12.37
C ASN A 51 -12.51 -5.36 11.52
N TYR A 52 -13.77 -5.65 11.22
CA TYR A 52 -14.16 -6.56 10.15
C TYR A 52 -14.51 -5.70 8.93
N ILE A 53 -13.69 -5.76 7.88
CA ILE A 53 -13.76 -4.91 6.69
C ILE A 53 -13.94 -5.82 5.47
N ALA A 54 -15.15 -5.87 4.92
CA ALA A 54 -15.46 -6.89 3.94
C ALA A 54 -16.45 -6.46 2.87
N GLU A 55 -16.40 -7.13 1.71
CA GLU A 55 -17.41 -6.98 0.65
C GLU A 55 -17.56 -5.52 0.15
N ASN A 56 -16.51 -4.72 0.29
CA ASN A 56 -16.43 -3.39 -0.34
C ASN A 56 -16.05 -3.54 -1.80
N THR A 57 -16.46 -2.61 -2.65
CA THR A 57 -16.34 -2.75 -4.11
C THR A 57 -14.89 -2.64 -4.60
N VAL A 58 -14.07 -1.82 -3.93
CA VAL A 58 -12.68 -1.53 -4.30
C VAL A 58 -11.77 -2.10 -3.20
N ALA A 59 -11.13 -1.29 -2.37
CA ALA A 59 -10.20 -1.77 -1.36
C ALA A 59 -10.88 -2.03 -0.02
N GLY A 60 -10.25 -2.85 0.82
CA GLY A 60 -10.58 -2.89 2.24
C GLY A 60 -10.14 -1.58 2.92
N ILE A 61 -8.85 -1.27 2.79
CA ILE A 61 -8.24 -0.03 3.26
C ILE A 61 -7.41 0.57 2.13
N ASP A 62 -7.74 1.79 1.71
CA ASP A 62 -6.97 2.57 0.75
C ASP A 62 -6.23 3.73 1.46
N LEU A 63 -4.93 3.83 1.21
CA LEU A 63 -4.01 4.80 1.80
C LEU A 63 -3.35 5.63 0.69
N ASP A 64 -4.03 6.70 0.29
CA ASP A 64 -3.57 7.71 -0.67
C ASP A 64 -2.90 8.89 0.05
N LEU A 65 -1.74 8.60 0.66
CA LEU A 65 -1.21 9.42 1.75
C LEU A 65 -0.39 10.64 1.30
N LEU A 66 -0.54 11.73 2.06
CA LEU A 66 0.17 13.01 1.86
C LEU A 66 1.19 13.27 2.97
N GLY A 67 2.39 13.76 2.61
CA GLY A 67 3.33 14.35 3.57
C GLY A 67 3.81 13.38 4.66
N TYR A 68 3.55 13.70 5.93
CA TYR A 68 3.94 12.84 7.05
C TYR A 68 2.78 11.92 7.45
N ASN A 69 3.03 10.62 7.51
CA ASN A 69 2.08 9.67 8.07
C ASN A 69 2.75 8.66 8.99
N ASN A 70 2.08 8.35 10.09
CA ASN A 70 2.41 7.26 10.97
C ASN A 70 1.13 6.47 11.27
N THR A 71 0.98 5.37 10.56
CA THR A 71 -0.26 4.59 10.49
C THR A 71 -0.01 3.19 11.01
N THR A 72 -0.83 2.77 11.97
CA THR A 72 -0.89 1.38 12.43
C THR A 72 -2.16 0.71 11.92
N ILE A 73 -2.03 -0.42 11.23
CA ILE A 73 -3.13 -1.28 10.83
C ILE A 73 -2.95 -2.62 11.54
N ALA A 74 -3.78 -2.91 12.54
CA ALA A 74 -3.54 -4.05 13.42
C ALA A 74 -4.76 -4.94 13.68
N ASN A 75 -4.57 -6.25 13.56
CA ASN A 75 -5.57 -7.25 13.94
C ASN A 75 -6.94 -7.09 13.29
N ASN A 76 -7.00 -6.55 12.07
CA ASN A 76 -8.22 -6.49 11.28
C ASN A 76 -8.44 -7.81 10.54
N ASP A 77 -9.71 -8.10 10.26
CA ASP A 77 -10.13 -9.13 9.31
C ASP A 77 -10.63 -8.41 8.04
N ILE A 78 -9.83 -8.48 6.98
CA ILE A 78 -9.99 -7.74 5.74
C ILE A 78 -10.24 -8.73 4.61
N THR A 79 -11.51 -8.94 4.28
CA THR A 79 -11.92 -10.11 3.48
C THR A 79 -12.91 -9.80 2.37
N ARG A 80 -12.78 -10.48 1.23
CA ARG A 80 -13.76 -10.42 0.12
C ARG A 80 -14.03 -9.01 -0.43
N ASN A 81 -13.12 -8.06 -0.30
CA ASN A 81 -13.22 -6.79 -1.01
C ASN A 81 -12.96 -7.01 -2.51
N GLY A 82 -13.55 -6.20 -3.38
CA GLY A 82 -13.51 -6.42 -4.83
C GLY A 82 -12.14 -6.19 -5.47
N GLY A 83 -11.34 -5.32 -4.87
CA GLY A 83 -9.95 -4.98 -5.19
C GLY A 83 -9.01 -5.47 -4.10
N ASP A 84 -8.07 -4.63 -3.69
CA ASP A 84 -6.99 -5.02 -2.78
C ASP A 84 -7.45 -5.06 -1.32
N GLY A 85 -6.80 -5.88 -0.49
CA GLY A 85 -7.07 -5.90 0.95
C GLY A 85 -6.64 -4.58 1.59
N ILE A 86 -5.35 -4.27 1.47
CA ILE A 86 -4.76 -2.99 1.84
C ILE A 86 -4.02 -2.43 0.61
N GLU A 87 -4.24 -1.17 0.31
CA GLU A 87 -3.55 -0.43 -0.74
C GLU A 87 -2.78 0.74 -0.12
N PHE A 88 -1.55 0.96 -0.57
CA PHE A 88 -0.76 2.13 -0.18
C PHE A 88 -0.09 2.77 -1.39
N MET A 89 -0.32 4.07 -1.53
CA MET A 89 0.41 4.93 -2.42
C MET A 89 0.75 6.25 -1.72
N ASN A 90 2.02 6.66 -1.79
CA ASN A 90 2.34 8.03 -1.41
C ASN A 90 2.05 9.00 -2.56
N VAL A 91 1.11 9.92 -2.32
CA VAL A 91 0.66 10.91 -3.30
C VAL A 91 1.62 12.10 -3.35
N LEU A 92 2.07 12.60 -2.18
CA LEU A 92 3.09 13.65 -2.07
C LEU A 92 4.43 13.11 -1.58
N SER A 93 5.48 13.90 -1.79
CA SER A 93 6.76 13.63 -1.14
C SER A 93 6.65 13.74 0.37
N GLY A 94 7.29 12.83 1.11
CA GLY A 94 7.13 12.81 2.55
C GLY A 94 7.83 11.67 3.30
N THR A 95 7.35 11.41 4.52
CA THR A 95 7.82 10.32 5.39
C THR A 95 6.62 9.52 5.84
N PHE A 96 6.63 8.22 5.54
CA PHE A 96 5.50 7.32 5.75
C PHE A 96 6.01 6.15 6.57
N ASP A 97 5.52 6.04 7.81
CA ASP A 97 5.80 4.94 8.71
C ASP A 97 4.52 4.10 8.85
N LEU A 98 4.56 2.87 8.36
CA LEU A 98 3.42 1.95 8.33
C LEU A 98 3.76 0.74 9.18
N ASN A 99 2.95 0.49 10.22
CA ASN A 99 3.03 -0.73 11.02
C ASN A 99 1.78 -1.56 10.76
N ILE A 100 1.93 -2.65 10.01
CA ILE A 100 0.85 -3.55 9.60
C ILE A 100 1.06 -4.88 10.32
N ASP A 101 0.31 -5.12 11.39
CA ASP A 101 0.57 -6.23 12.30
C ASP A 101 -0.65 -7.12 12.58
N GLY A 102 -0.47 -8.43 12.44
CA GLY A 102 -1.44 -9.41 12.95
C GLY A 102 -2.79 -9.40 12.25
N ASN A 103 -2.89 -8.89 11.02
CA ASN A 103 -4.12 -8.85 10.23
C ASN A 103 -4.35 -10.18 9.49
N ILE A 104 -5.62 -10.48 9.24
CA ILE A 104 -6.05 -11.50 8.28
C ILE A 104 -6.49 -10.74 7.03
N ILE A 105 -5.87 -11.03 5.89
CA ILE A 105 -6.10 -10.34 4.62
C ILE A 105 -6.35 -11.40 3.55
N ASP A 106 -7.62 -11.68 3.30
CA ASP A 106 -7.97 -12.89 2.55
C ASP A 106 -9.14 -12.75 1.57
N PHE A 107 -9.15 -13.63 0.56
CA PHE A 107 -10.22 -13.68 -0.44
C PHE A 107 -10.54 -12.36 -1.17
N ASN A 108 -9.66 -11.36 -1.14
CA ASN A 108 -9.88 -10.10 -1.84
C ASN A 108 -9.68 -10.32 -3.36
N GLY A 109 -10.43 -9.57 -4.17
CA GLY A 109 -10.47 -9.71 -5.63
C GLY A 109 -9.22 -9.19 -6.34
N GLY A 110 -8.39 -8.43 -5.64
CA GLY A 110 -7.08 -7.96 -6.05
C GLY A 110 -5.95 -8.63 -5.26
N ARG A 111 -4.97 -7.84 -4.85
CA ARG A 111 -3.80 -8.20 -4.05
C ARG A 111 -4.17 -8.23 -2.57
N GLY A 112 -3.39 -8.93 -1.76
CA GLY A 112 -3.53 -8.83 -0.30
C GLY A 112 -3.07 -7.46 0.19
N PHE A 113 -1.82 -7.13 -0.09
CA PHE A 113 -1.25 -5.81 0.18
C PHE A 113 -0.54 -5.28 -1.07
N ASP A 114 -0.97 -4.12 -1.55
CA ASP A 114 -0.39 -3.42 -2.69
C ASP A 114 0.33 -2.14 -2.25
N VAL A 115 1.56 -1.95 -2.73
CA VAL A 115 2.44 -0.84 -2.39
C VAL A 115 2.98 -0.22 -3.66
N LEU A 116 2.70 1.06 -3.89
CA LEU A 116 3.47 1.91 -4.79
C LEU A 116 4.21 2.99 -4.02
N ALA A 117 5.49 2.68 -3.77
CA ALA A 117 6.46 3.62 -3.25
C ALA A 117 7.10 4.41 -4.39
N ARG A 118 6.83 5.71 -4.42
CA ARG A 118 7.33 6.64 -5.45
C ARG A 118 7.80 7.95 -4.84
N PRO A 119 8.35 8.93 -5.60
CA PRO A 119 8.80 10.18 -5.01
C PRO A 119 7.64 11.02 -4.46
N GLY A 120 6.43 10.82 -4.99
CA GLY A 120 5.27 11.68 -4.75
C GLY A 120 5.39 13.03 -5.47
N LEU A 121 4.28 13.75 -5.62
CA LEU A 121 4.28 15.10 -6.19
C LEU A 121 4.92 16.11 -5.23
N GLY A 122 5.48 17.19 -5.78
CA GLY A 122 5.85 18.39 -5.00
C GLY A 122 7.20 18.39 -4.27
N GLY A 123 8.00 17.31 -4.33
CA GLY A 123 9.30 17.26 -3.64
C GLY A 123 10.40 16.47 -4.36
N SER A 124 11.56 16.37 -3.70
CA SER A 124 12.76 15.69 -4.19
C SER A 124 12.95 14.28 -3.65
N ALA A 125 12.35 13.92 -2.50
CA ALA A 125 12.52 12.60 -1.89
C ALA A 125 11.30 12.13 -1.08
N SER A 126 11.03 10.83 -1.10
CA SER A 126 10.14 10.15 -0.15
C SER A 126 10.87 9.07 0.63
N THR A 127 10.55 8.94 1.92
CA THR A 127 10.98 7.84 2.78
C THR A 127 9.76 7.05 3.23
N ILE A 128 9.74 5.76 2.93
CA ILE A 128 8.68 4.84 3.26
C ILE A 128 9.29 3.72 4.09
N ASN A 129 8.79 3.54 5.30
CA ASN A 129 9.13 2.47 6.22
C ASN A 129 7.87 1.63 6.45
N ILE A 130 7.95 0.34 6.14
CA ILE A 130 6.85 -0.59 6.33
C ILE A 130 7.35 -1.73 7.20
N ASP A 131 6.74 -1.89 8.37
CA ASP A 131 6.87 -3.08 9.19
C ASP A 131 5.60 -3.92 8.96
N PHE A 132 5.72 -5.04 8.26
CA PHE A 132 4.59 -5.91 7.91
C PHE A 132 4.77 -7.25 8.61
N ASN A 133 4.17 -7.42 9.79
CA ASN A 133 4.49 -8.53 10.69
C ASN A 133 3.26 -9.35 11.10
N ASN A 134 3.47 -10.64 11.36
CA ASN A 134 2.44 -11.53 11.93
C ASN A 134 1.13 -11.61 11.13
N ASN A 135 1.12 -11.20 9.86
CA ASN A 135 -0.08 -11.18 9.05
C ASN A 135 -0.32 -12.54 8.39
N ILE A 136 -1.58 -12.88 8.19
CA ILE A 136 -2.01 -13.99 7.33
C ILE A 136 -2.56 -13.36 6.05
N VAL A 137 -1.92 -13.65 4.92
CA VAL A 137 -2.32 -13.17 3.60
C VAL A 137 -2.61 -14.39 2.74
N ASN A 138 -3.88 -14.70 2.53
CA ASN A 138 -4.29 -15.95 1.87
C ASN A 138 -5.39 -15.78 0.85
N GLU A 139 -5.32 -16.58 -0.22
CA GLU A 139 -6.40 -16.71 -1.19
C GLU A 139 -6.88 -15.39 -1.84
N ASN A 140 -6.04 -14.34 -1.84
CA ASN A 140 -6.29 -13.15 -2.64
C ASN A 140 -6.12 -13.51 -4.12
N ARG A 141 -6.96 -12.94 -4.97
CA ARG A 141 -7.07 -13.36 -6.36
C ARG A 141 -5.83 -13.04 -7.19
N LEU A 142 -5.15 -11.93 -6.87
CA LEU A 142 -3.84 -11.54 -7.41
C LEU A 142 -2.73 -11.81 -6.38
N GLU A 143 -1.60 -11.11 -6.44
CA GLU A 143 -0.46 -11.39 -5.55
C GLU A 143 -0.81 -11.22 -4.07
N GLY A 144 -0.15 -11.97 -3.18
CA GLY A 144 -0.33 -11.81 -1.74
C GLY A 144 0.17 -10.45 -1.28
N VAL A 145 1.46 -10.19 -1.50
CA VAL A 145 2.07 -8.88 -1.29
C VAL A 145 2.75 -8.44 -2.58
N TYR A 146 2.35 -7.29 -3.11
CA TYR A 146 2.89 -6.71 -4.32
C TYR A 146 3.50 -5.35 -4.01
N VAL A 147 4.77 -5.19 -4.35
CA VAL A 147 5.52 -3.98 -4.05
C VAL A 147 6.14 -3.44 -5.33
N VAL A 148 5.80 -2.22 -5.68
CA VAL A 148 6.46 -1.43 -6.70
C VAL A 148 7.21 -0.28 -6.04
N TYR A 149 8.50 -0.21 -6.33
CA TYR A 149 9.36 0.88 -5.89
C TYR A 149 10.04 1.50 -7.10
N THR A 150 9.78 2.78 -7.36
CA THR A 150 10.22 3.46 -8.60
C THR A 150 10.36 4.97 -8.39
N ALA A 151 11.22 5.64 -9.17
CA ALA A 151 11.28 7.10 -9.24
C ALA A 151 10.33 7.69 -10.30
N SER A 152 9.45 6.88 -10.89
CA SER A 152 8.45 7.35 -11.86
C SER A 152 7.24 7.96 -11.14
N LEU A 153 6.83 9.15 -11.59
CA LEU A 153 5.58 9.78 -11.17
C LEU A 153 4.38 9.32 -12.01
N THR A 154 4.60 8.62 -13.12
CA THR A 154 3.55 8.14 -14.02
C THR A 154 3.23 6.66 -13.82
N GLN A 155 4.02 5.95 -12.99
CA GLN A 155 3.67 4.60 -12.57
C GLN A 155 2.30 4.61 -11.89
N ASN A 156 1.44 3.72 -12.36
CA ASN A 156 0.08 3.56 -11.90
C ASN A 156 -0.01 2.34 -10.97
N GLN A 157 -0.85 2.46 -9.94
CA GLN A 157 -1.08 1.46 -8.90
C GLN A 157 -1.97 0.30 -9.41
N THR A 158 -2.99 0.67 -10.17
CA THR A 158 -4.01 -0.26 -10.71
C THR A 158 -3.53 -1.08 -11.92
N ASP A 159 -2.28 -0.87 -12.37
CA ASP A 159 -1.75 -1.61 -13.50
C ASP A 159 -1.60 -3.11 -13.16
N PRO A 160 -1.92 -4.03 -14.09
CA PRO A 160 -1.64 -5.44 -13.91
C PRO A 160 -0.17 -5.69 -13.57
N SER A 161 0.09 -6.70 -12.74
CA SER A 161 1.42 -7.00 -12.24
C SER A 161 2.43 -7.37 -13.36
N THR A 162 1.95 -7.80 -14.53
CA THR A 162 2.76 -8.09 -15.72
C THR A 162 3.04 -6.87 -16.60
N THR A 163 2.35 -5.74 -16.38
CA THR A 163 2.58 -4.51 -17.13
C THR A 163 4.02 -4.06 -16.94
N THR A 164 4.68 -3.67 -18.02
CA THR A 164 6.07 -3.18 -17.95
C THR A 164 6.11 -1.91 -17.10
N LEU A 165 7.04 -1.84 -16.15
CA LEU A 165 7.22 -0.64 -15.32
C LEU A 165 7.58 0.57 -16.18
N ALA A 166 7.12 1.74 -15.76
CA ALA A 166 7.46 2.99 -16.41
C ALA A 166 8.98 3.24 -16.40
N SER A 167 9.51 3.60 -17.56
CA SER A 167 10.95 3.83 -17.78
C SER A 167 11.36 5.30 -17.71
N ASP A 168 10.53 6.14 -17.08
CA ASP A 168 10.65 7.60 -17.05
C ASP A 168 11.03 8.16 -15.68
N GLY A 169 11.48 7.29 -14.75
CA GLY A 169 11.89 7.71 -13.42
C GLY A 169 13.03 8.70 -13.44
N SER A 170 12.93 9.76 -12.65
CA SER A 170 13.90 10.85 -12.61
C SER A 170 15.17 10.46 -11.83
N LEU A 171 16.33 10.92 -12.31
CA LEU A 171 17.60 10.83 -11.58
C LEU A 171 17.69 11.80 -10.41
N PHE A 172 16.79 12.80 -10.35
CA PHE A 172 16.78 13.85 -9.33
C PHE A 172 15.69 13.64 -8.28
N GLN A 173 14.98 12.51 -8.35
CA GLN A 173 13.97 12.15 -7.39
C GLN A 173 14.37 10.88 -6.69
N ASP A 174 14.42 10.96 -5.37
CA ASP A 174 14.78 9.85 -4.53
C ASP A 174 13.53 9.21 -3.94
N VAL A 175 13.60 7.89 -3.82
CA VAL A 175 12.64 7.12 -3.04
C VAL A 175 13.47 6.22 -2.17
N TYR A 176 13.13 6.13 -0.89
CA TYR A 176 13.75 5.19 0.03
C TYR A 176 12.63 4.32 0.58
N LEU A 177 12.65 3.04 0.25
CA LEU A 177 11.73 2.06 0.81
C LEU A 177 12.52 1.10 1.70
N ARG A 178 12.16 1.03 2.97
CA ARG A 178 12.49 -0.07 3.86
C ARG A 178 11.21 -0.84 4.12
N MET A 179 11.23 -2.13 3.85
CA MET A 179 10.14 -3.03 4.21
C MET A 179 10.73 -4.20 4.99
N ASP A 180 10.36 -4.30 6.26
CA ASP A 180 10.69 -5.43 7.13
C ASP A 180 9.45 -6.32 7.26
N MET A 181 9.65 -7.61 7.04
CA MET A 181 8.57 -8.60 7.07
C MET A 181 8.96 -9.76 7.99
N ASP A 182 8.27 -9.90 9.12
CA ASP A 182 8.52 -10.98 10.08
C ASP A 182 7.27 -11.81 10.38
N ASN A 183 7.46 -13.12 10.51
CA ASN A 183 6.44 -14.08 10.92
C ASN A 183 5.09 -14.01 10.16
N ASN A 184 5.13 -13.69 8.86
CA ASN A 184 3.93 -13.67 8.02
C ASN A 184 3.67 -15.05 7.37
N GLN A 185 2.39 -15.37 7.19
CA GLN A 185 1.96 -16.48 6.35
C GLN A 185 1.37 -15.92 5.05
N ILE A 186 2.06 -16.11 3.92
CA ILE A 186 1.62 -15.63 2.61
C ILE A 186 1.43 -16.84 1.70
N ILE A 187 0.19 -17.30 1.54
CA ILE A 187 -0.13 -18.59 0.92
C ILE A 187 -1.30 -18.50 -0.06
N ASP A 188 -1.33 -19.37 -1.06
CA ASP A 188 -2.49 -19.59 -1.95
C ASP A 188 -3.02 -18.34 -2.69
N ASN A 189 -2.23 -17.27 -2.76
CA ASN A 189 -2.56 -16.06 -3.51
C ASN A 189 -2.28 -16.23 -5.00
N GLY A 190 -2.96 -15.44 -5.84
CA GLY A 190 -2.56 -15.21 -7.22
C GLY A 190 -3.12 -16.21 -8.23
N ARG A 191 -4.31 -16.76 -7.95
CA ARG A 191 -5.00 -17.67 -8.88
C ARG A 191 -5.13 -17.07 -10.29
N ASP A 192 -5.34 -15.75 -10.36
CA ASP A 192 -5.52 -15.03 -11.61
C ASP A 192 -4.39 -14.00 -11.85
N SER A 193 -3.28 -14.14 -11.13
CA SER A 193 -2.06 -13.35 -11.37
C SER A 193 -1.43 -13.71 -12.72
N GLY A 194 -0.80 -12.73 -13.35
CA GLY A 194 0.03 -12.98 -14.52
C GLY A 194 1.43 -13.56 -14.19
N PHE A 195 1.80 -13.64 -12.91
CA PHE A 195 3.00 -14.30 -12.44
C PHE A 195 2.73 -15.75 -12.01
N GLY A 196 3.71 -16.63 -12.20
CA GLY A 196 3.71 -17.97 -11.60
C GLY A 196 4.20 -17.99 -10.15
N THR A 197 4.71 -16.87 -9.64
CA THR A 197 5.22 -16.69 -8.27
C THR A 197 4.51 -15.50 -7.64
N THR A 198 3.60 -15.75 -6.73
CA THR A 198 2.54 -14.81 -6.34
C THR A 198 2.45 -14.53 -4.85
N GLY A 199 3.31 -15.14 -4.03
CA GLY A 199 3.34 -14.87 -2.59
C GLY A 199 3.78 -13.44 -2.30
N LEU A 200 5.09 -13.18 -2.46
CA LEU A 200 5.68 -11.85 -2.41
C LEU A 200 6.27 -11.53 -3.78
N VAL A 201 5.86 -10.40 -4.36
CA VAL A 201 6.38 -9.88 -5.62
C VAL A 201 6.90 -8.47 -5.38
N VAL A 202 8.20 -8.29 -5.60
CA VAL A 202 8.84 -6.97 -5.53
C VAL A 202 9.34 -6.61 -6.92
N ARG A 203 8.92 -5.44 -7.41
CA ARG A 203 9.35 -4.89 -8.69
C ARG A 203 10.01 -3.54 -8.47
N VAL A 204 11.25 -3.45 -8.90
CA VAL A 204 12.07 -2.25 -8.78
C VAL A 204 12.10 -1.59 -10.15
N GLY A 205 11.54 -0.40 -10.24
CA GLY A 205 11.56 0.45 -11.42
C GLY A 205 12.84 1.26 -11.53
N THR A 206 12.75 2.35 -12.28
CA THR A 206 13.87 3.27 -12.46
C THR A 206 14.12 4.02 -11.14
N THR A 207 15.19 3.69 -10.40
CA THR A 207 15.56 4.39 -9.16
C THR A 207 17.03 4.80 -9.25
N ARG A 208 17.30 6.09 -9.47
CA ARG A 208 18.66 6.59 -9.79
C ARG A 208 19.38 5.77 -10.88
N SER A 209 18.66 5.37 -11.93
CA SER A 209 19.23 4.55 -13.01
C SER A 209 20.04 5.41 -13.99
N PHE A 210 21.36 5.28 -13.95
CA PHE A 210 22.21 5.77 -15.03
C PHE A 210 22.07 4.82 -16.21
N THR A 211 21.38 5.23 -17.28
CA THR A 211 21.57 4.56 -18.57
C THR A 211 22.98 4.85 -19.04
N GLY A 212 23.89 3.96 -18.69
CA GLY A 212 25.30 4.03 -19.08
C GLY A 212 25.45 3.87 -20.58
N THR A 213 25.39 4.98 -21.31
CA THR A 213 26.01 5.11 -22.64
C THR A 213 26.80 6.41 -22.71
N GLY A 214 28.06 6.31 -22.27
CA GLY A 214 29.23 7.04 -22.75
C GLY A 214 29.12 8.55 -23.04
N GLY A 215 29.70 9.36 -22.17
CA GLY A 215 30.09 10.72 -22.52
C GLY A 215 30.39 11.58 -21.30
N SER A 216 31.68 11.69 -20.97
CA SER A 216 32.26 12.68 -20.07
C SER A 216 31.54 14.05 -20.11
N GLN A 217 30.80 14.40 -19.05
CA GLN A 217 30.40 15.79 -18.77
C GLN A 217 30.47 16.17 -17.27
N TYR A 218 31.29 15.49 -16.48
CA TYR A 218 31.95 16.18 -15.37
C TYR A 218 33.19 16.90 -15.93
N GLY A 219 32.91 17.94 -16.73
CA GLY A 219 33.88 18.97 -17.08
C GLY A 219 33.98 19.94 -15.92
N GLY A 220 35.21 20.24 -15.51
CA GLY A 220 35.52 20.95 -14.28
C GLY A 220 34.99 22.39 -14.19
N GLY A 221 35.03 22.85 -12.93
CA GLY A 221 34.78 24.21 -12.45
C GLY A 221 34.92 24.19 -10.94
#